data_AF-A0A970A819-F1
#
_entry.id   AF-A0A970A819-F1
#
_cell.length_a   1.000
_cell.length_b   1.000
_cell.length_c   1.000
_cell.angle_alpha   90.00
_cell.angle_beta   90.00
_cell.angle_gamma   90.00
#
_symmetry.space_group_name_H-M   'P 1'
#
loop_
_entity.id
_entity.type
_entity.pdbx_description
1 polymer ?
#
loop_
_entity_poly.entity_id
_entity_poly.type
_entity_poly.pdbx_seq_one_letter_code
_entity_poly.pdbx_strand_id
1 'polypeptide(L)'
;MGENTMLRLFASASADRPEDPSVFLIAIIGFTSVFIVLMLFGLIISIMQKMTNKTNNSKKLEQPGKEKIKEDANLGTISYAYGKCDLHDVDDRTAALLMAIVADKIQFPLNELYFKSIRLLETDPQ
;
A
#
# COMPACT_ATOMS: atom_id res chain seq x y z
N MET A 1 24.07 35.85 -43.92
CA MET A 1 24.16 36.81 -42.79
C MET A 1 23.43 36.36 -41.52
N GLY A 2 22.84 35.15 -41.44
CA GLY A 2 21.89 34.78 -40.36
C GLY A 2 22.40 33.82 -39.27
N GLU A 3 23.49 33.08 -39.49
CA GLU A 3 23.91 32.01 -38.56
C GLU A 3 24.67 32.54 -37.33
N ASN A 4 25.42 33.64 -37.50
CA ASN A 4 26.17 34.27 -36.41
C ASN A 4 25.26 34.95 -35.37
N THR A 5 24.07 35.39 -35.78
CA THR A 5 23.12 36.08 -34.89
C THR A 5 22.41 35.09 -33.97
N MET A 6 22.03 33.91 -34.48
CA MET A 6 21.44 32.84 -33.67
C MET A 6 22.43 32.31 -32.64
N LEU A 7 23.68 32.04 -33.04
CA LEU A 7 24.72 31.58 -32.12
C LEU A 7 25.02 32.61 -31.02
N ARG A 8 24.93 33.92 -31.31
CA ARG A 8 25.06 34.97 -30.29
C ARG A 8 23.85 35.07 -29.36
N LEU A 9 22.65 34.77 -29.84
CA LEU A 9 21.42 34.75 -29.04
C LEU A 9 21.44 33.61 -28.01
N PHE A 10 21.86 32.40 -28.42
CA PHE A 10 22.03 31.25 -27.52
C PHE A 10 23.18 31.46 -26.54
N ALA A 11 24.27 32.11 -26.96
CA ALA A 11 25.37 32.47 -26.07
C ALA A 11 24.94 33.49 -25.00
N SER A 12 24.14 34.51 -25.35
CA SER A 12 23.59 35.47 -24.37
C SER A 12 22.58 34.83 -23.41
N ALA A 13 21.78 33.87 -23.86
CA ALA A 13 20.84 33.14 -22.98
C ALA A 13 21.57 32.22 -21.97
N SER A 14 22.75 31.70 -22.34
CA SER A 14 23.60 30.91 -21.42
C SER A 14 24.48 31.76 -20.50
N ALA A 15 24.63 33.06 -20.78
CA ALA A 15 25.48 33.99 -20.04
C ALA A 15 24.74 34.69 -18.89
N ASP A 16 23.43 34.47 -18.75
CA ASP A 16 22.69 34.78 -17.53
C ASP A 16 23.12 33.77 -16.45
N ARG A 17 24.33 33.98 -15.94
CA ARG A 17 24.84 33.21 -14.82
C ARG A 17 24.06 33.62 -13.58
N PRO A 18 23.55 32.65 -12.80
CA PRO A 18 22.82 32.90 -11.56
C PRO A 18 23.79 33.33 -10.44
N GLU A 19 24.52 34.42 -10.66
CA GLU A 19 25.43 35.03 -9.67
C GLU A 19 24.66 35.95 -8.71
N ASP A 20 23.38 36.19 -8.98
CA ASP A 20 22.51 36.97 -8.13
C ASP A 20 22.22 36.22 -6.81
N PRO A 21 22.43 36.84 -5.64
CA PRO A 21 22.19 36.17 -4.37
C PRO A 21 20.74 35.69 -4.21
N SER A 22 19.81 36.28 -4.96
CA SER A 22 18.39 35.93 -5.01
C SER A 22 18.12 34.52 -5.53
N VAL A 23 18.84 34.06 -6.55
CA VAL A 23 18.66 32.71 -7.12
C VAL A 23 19.22 31.62 -6.21
N PHE A 24 20.23 31.94 -5.41
CA PHE A 24 20.66 31.05 -4.33
C PHE A 24 19.61 30.95 -3.21
N LEU A 25 19.00 32.09 -2.84
CA LEU A 25 17.93 32.11 -1.84
C LEU A 25 16.69 31.34 -2.31
N ILE A 26 16.26 31.50 -3.57
CA ILE A 26 15.10 30.75 -4.10
C ILE A 26 15.38 29.25 -4.15
N ALA A 27 16.61 28.85 -4.50
CA ALA A 27 17.01 27.45 -4.51
C ALA A 27 16.97 26.83 -3.09
N ILE A 28 17.50 27.54 -2.07
CA ILE A 28 17.44 27.09 -0.68
C ILE A 28 16.00 27.02 -0.18
N ILE A 29 15.18 28.04 -0.45
CA ILE A 29 13.76 28.06 -0.06
C ILE A 29 13.01 26.89 -0.71
N GLY A 30 13.23 26.64 -2.01
CA GLY A 30 12.58 25.56 -2.75
C GLY A 30 12.99 24.19 -2.21
N PHE A 31 14.29 23.97 -2.00
CA PHE A 31 14.81 22.74 -1.41
C PHE A 31 14.27 22.50 0.01
N THR A 32 14.26 23.55 0.84
CA THR A 32 13.72 23.49 2.20
C THR A 32 12.22 23.19 2.21
N SER A 33 11.47 23.81 1.29
CA SER A 33 10.02 23.58 1.14
C SER A 33 9.72 22.11 0.80
N VAL A 34 10.46 21.51 -0.14
CA VAL A 34 10.33 20.09 -0.49
C VAL A 34 10.58 19.21 0.75
N PHE A 35 11.63 19.48 1.52
CA PHE A 35 11.91 18.76 2.76
C PHE A 35 10.77 18.84 3.78
N ILE A 36 10.20 20.04 4.00
CA ILE A 36 9.07 20.23 4.92
C ILE A 36 7.86 19.42 4.47
N VAL A 37 7.53 19.43 3.18
CA VAL A 37 6.39 18.68 2.63
C VAL A 37 6.59 17.17 2.78
N LEU A 38 7.78 16.64 2.47
CA LEU A 38 8.09 15.22 2.67
C LEU A 38 8.05 14.82 4.16
N MET A 39 8.60 15.66 5.04
CA MET A 39 8.59 15.42 6.48
C MET A 39 7.15 15.39 7.03
N LEU A 40 6.30 16.31 6.57
CA LEU A 40 4.89 16.37 6.95
C LEU A 40 4.14 15.13 6.45
N PHE A 41 4.35 14.73 5.19
CA PHE A 41 3.75 13.53 4.62
C PHE A 41 4.19 12.26 5.39
N GLY A 42 5.48 12.15 5.71
CA GLY A 42 6.04 11.08 6.54
C GLY A 42 5.48 11.06 7.96
N LEU A 43 5.21 12.22 8.56
CA LEU A 43 4.61 12.33 9.88
C LEU A 43 3.15 11.85 9.87
N ILE A 44 2.36 12.23 8.87
CA ILE A 44 0.96 11.79 8.71
C ILE A 44 0.91 10.25 8.64
N ILE A 45 1.76 9.64 7.81
CA ILE A 45 1.86 8.18 7.69
C ILE A 45 2.32 7.57 9.02
N SER A 46 3.33 8.15 9.66
CA SER A 46 3.86 7.65 10.95
C SER A 46 2.82 7.70 12.07
N ILE A 47 1.93 8.70 12.10
CA ILE A 47 0.85 8.80 13.09
C ILE A 47 -0.17 7.67 12.87
N MET A 48 -0.57 7.41 11.62
CA MET A 48 -1.46 6.30 11.28
C MET A 48 -0.83 4.95 11.63
N GLN A 49 0.46 4.76 11.32
CA GLN A 49 1.21 3.55 11.68
C GLN A 49 1.38 3.40 13.20
N LYS A 50 1.62 4.48 13.94
CA LYS A 50 1.79 4.46 15.40
C LYS A 50 0.48 4.18 16.14
N MET A 51 -0.65 4.67 15.64
CA MET A 51 -1.99 4.36 16.16
C MET A 51 -2.31 2.86 16.01
N THR A 52 -2.01 2.29 14.84
CA THR A 52 -2.17 0.85 14.60
C THR A 52 -1.13 0.03 15.38
N ASN A 53 0.15 0.39 15.38
CA ASN A 53 1.18 -0.37 16.11
C ASN A 53 1.00 -0.36 17.63
N LYS A 54 0.33 0.64 18.21
CA LYS A 54 0.06 0.66 19.66
C LYS A 54 -0.90 -0.46 20.10
N THR A 55 -1.62 -1.11 19.16
CA THR A 55 -2.46 -2.28 19.46
C THR A 55 -1.78 -3.64 19.23
N ASN A 56 -0.51 -3.69 18.79
CA ASN A 56 0.19 -4.96 18.50
C ASN A 56 1.66 -5.03 18.98
N ASN A 57 2.04 -4.23 19.99
CA ASN A 57 3.32 -4.42 20.69
C ASN A 57 3.25 -5.54 21.73
N SER A 58 3.13 -6.78 21.25
CA SER A 58 3.54 -7.99 21.98
C SER A 58 4.01 -9.05 21.01
N LYS A 59 5.14 -8.82 20.32
CA LYS A 59 6.26 -9.77 20.30
C LYS A 59 7.47 -9.16 19.60
N LYS A 60 8.41 -8.71 20.42
CA LYS A 60 9.79 -8.39 20.06
C LYS A 60 10.56 -9.71 19.94
N LEU A 61 11.33 -9.83 18.86
CA LEU A 61 12.60 -10.56 18.70
C LEU A 61 12.63 -12.06 19.05
N GLU A 62 13.06 -12.87 18.06
CA GLU A 62 14.13 -13.89 18.17
C GLU A 62 13.96 -14.95 17.06
N GLN A 63 14.86 -14.93 16.07
CA GLN A 63 15.34 -16.15 15.40
C GLN A 63 16.46 -16.72 16.29
N PRO A 64 16.65 -18.04 16.47
CA PRO A 64 16.99 -18.95 15.35
C PRO A 64 16.34 -20.35 15.46
N GLY A 65 16.62 -21.18 14.45
CA GLY A 65 15.85 -22.36 14.07
C GLY A 65 15.65 -23.48 15.11
N LYS A 66 14.52 -24.17 14.99
CA LYS A 66 14.41 -25.63 14.85
C LYS A 66 12.97 -26.03 14.56
N GLU A 67 12.85 -26.80 13.48
CA GLU A 67 11.80 -27.72 13.09
C GLU A 67 10.98 -28.32 14.26
N LYS A 68 9.66 -28.04 14.29
CA LYS A 68 8.61 -29.06 14.52
C LYS A 68 7.21 -28.50 14.28
N ILE A 69 6.49 -29.17 13.39
CA ILE A 69 5.06 -29.07 13.17
C ILE A 69 4.32 -29.41 14.47
N LYS A 70 3.37 -28.56 14.88
CA LYS A 70 2.14 -28.92 15.61
C LYS A 70 1.16 -27.75 15.61
N GLU A 71 -0.11 -28.14 15.53
CA GLU A 71 -1.32 -27.37 15.25
C GLU A 71 -1.66 -26.31 16.30
N ASP A 72 -2.48 -25.35 15.83
CA ASP A 72 -3.43 -24.53 16.57
C ASP A 72 -2.93 -23.66 17.72
N ALA A 73 -2.73 -22.37 17.44
CA ALA A 73 -3.61 -21.33 17.98
C ALA A 73 -3.10 -19.91 17.63
N ASN A 74 -3.97 -19.18 16.95
CA ASN A 74 -4.22 -17.74 17.10
C ASN A 74 -3.21 -16.71 16.55
N LEU A 75 -3.75 -15.97 15.57
CA LEU A 75 -3.46 -14.59 15.15
C LEU A 75 -2.17 -14.31 14.38
N GLY A 76 -2.37 -13.95 13.11
CA GLY A 76 -1.62 -12.87 12.48
C GLY A 76 -0.84 -13.21 11.24
N THR A 77 -0.94 -14.44 10.72
CA THR A 77 -0.54 -14.70 9.33
C THR A 77 -1.82 -14.84 8.55
N ILE A 78 -2.28 -13.76 7.91
CA ILE A 78 -3.20 -13.94 6.80
C ILE A 78 -2.37 -14.63 5.72
N SER A 79 -2.34 -15.95 5.79
CA SER A 79 -1.85 -16.77 4.71
C SER A 79 -2.96 -16.66 3.68
N TYR A 80 -2.80 -15.72 2.74
CA TYR A 80 -3.64 -15.56 1.56
C TYR A 80 -3.41 -16.76 0.61
N ALA A 81 -3.56 -17.96 1.14
CA ALA A 81 -3.51 -19.19 0.39
C ALA A 81 -4.89 -19.37 -0.22
N TYR A 82 -4.96 -19.22 -1.55
CA TYR A 82 -6.09 -19.67 -2.35
C TYR A 82 -6.51 -21.08 -1.88
N GLY A 83 -7.67 -21.19 -1.24
CA GLY A 83 -8.21 -22.48 -0.77
C GLY A 83 -8.54 -22.59 0.73
N LYS A 84 -8.31 -21.56 1.56
CA LYS A 84 -8.81 -21.54 2.95
C LYS A 84 -9.94 -20.50 3.10
N CYS A 85 -11.18 -20.96 3.00
CA CYS A 85 -12.38 -20.20 3.33
C CYS A 85 -13.00 -20.79 4.60
N ASP A 86 -13.35 -19.95 5.58
CA ASP A 86 -14.04 -20.43 6.79
C ASP A 86 -15.51 -20.70 6.47
N LEU A 87 -15.86 -21.99 6.37
CA LEU A 87 -17.22 -22.47 6.17
C LEU A 87 -17.85 -22.76 7.53
N HIS A 88 -18.95 -22.09 7.84
CA HIS A 88 -19.73 -22.36 9.04
C HIS A 88 -21.08 -22.95 8.64
N ASP A 89 -21.25 -24.25 8.92
CA ASP A 89 -22.48 -25.01 8.71
C ASP A 89 -22.96 -25.07 7.24
N VAL A 90 -22.00 -24.93 6.32
CA VAL A 90 -22.19 -25.07 4.88
C VAL A 90 -21.20 -26.11 4.34
N ASP A 91 -21.67 -26.93 3.41
CA ASP A 91 -20.83 -27.91 2.73
C ASP A 91 -19.96 -27.26 1.63
N ASP A 92 -18.86 -27.94 1.28
CA ASP A 92 -17.89 -27.45 0.28
C ASP A 92 -18.52 -27.21 -1.10
N ARG A 93 -19.52 -28.02 -1.47
CA ARG A 93 -20.20 -27.92 -2.77
C ARG A 93 -21.07 -26.67 -2.83
N THR A 94 -21.82 -26.39 -1.76
CA THR A 94 -22.63 -25.19 -1.61
C THR A 94 -21.73 -23.96 -1.57
N ALA A 95 -20.62 -24.01 -0.84
CA ALA A 95 -19.63 -22.93 -0.84
C ALA A 95 -19.07 -22.65 -2.24
N ALA A 96 -18.65 -23.68 -2.99
CA ALA A 96 -18.14 -23.51 -4.35
C ALA A 96 -19.20 -22.89 -5.29
N LEU A 97 -20.46 -23.29 -5.15
CA LEU A 97 -21.56 -22.72 -5.91
C LEU A 97 -21.76 -21.23 -5.59
N LEU A 98 -21.72 -20.87 -4.30
CA LEU A 98 -21.77 -19.47 -3.88
C LEU A 98 -20.59 -18.67 -4.43
N MET A 99 -19.37 -19.25 -4.42
CA MET A 99 -18.20 -18.59 -4.99
C MET A 99 -18.35 -18.28 -6.47
N ALA A 100 -18.90 -19.23 -7.23
CA ALA A 100 -19.16 -19.08 -8.66
C ALA A 100 -20.23 -18.02 -8.95
N ILE A 101 -21.35 -18.05 -8.23
CA ILE A 101 -22.44 -17.08 -8.42
C ILE A 101 -21.96 -15.66 -8.10
N VAL A 102 -21.25 -15.49 -6.98
CA VAL A 102 -20.77 -14.16 -6.59
C VAL A 102 -19.78 -13.64 -7.62
N ALA A 103 -18.84 -14.47 -8.09
CA ALA A 103 -17.88 -14.10 -9.14
C ALA A 103 -18.58 -13.66 -10.44
N ASP A 104 -19.60 -14.40 -10.87
CA ASP A 104 -20.39 -14.05 -12.05
C ASP A 104 -21.15 -12.72 -11.86
N LYS A 105 -21.75 -12.49 -10.68
CA LYS A 105 -22.50 -11.25 -10.43
C LYS A 105 -21.61 -10.01 -10.39
N ILE A 106 -20.40 -10.13 -9.85
CA ILE A 106 -19.47 -9.01 -9.74
C ILE A 106 -18.57 -8.87 -10.97
N GLN A 107 -18.58 -9.85 -11.88
CA GLN A 107 -17.73 -9.92 -13.08
C GLN A 107 -16.22 -9.79 -12.77
N PHE A 108 -15.80 -10.18 -11.56
CA PHE A 108 -14.39 -10.29 -11.19
C PHE A 108 -13.96 -11.76 -11.29
N PRO A 109 -12.80 -12.03 -11.89
CA PRO A 109 -12.27 -13.38 -11.97
C PRO A 109 -11.96 -13.94 -10.57
N LEU A 110 -12.11 -15.26 -10.38
CA LEU A 110 -11.96 -15.95 -9.08
C LEU A 110 -10.56 -15.75 -8.44
N ASN A 111 -9.55 -15.42 -9.25
CA ASN A 111 -8.20 -15.09 -8.79
C ASN A 111 -8.12 -13.77 -8.01
N GLU A 112 -9.04 -12.83 -8.21
CA GLU A 112 -9.07 -11.52 -7.54
C GLU A 112 -10.13 -11.46 -6.43
N LEU A 113 -10.97 -12.50 -6.30
CA LEU A 113 -12.05 -12.58 -5.34
C LEU A 113 -11.67 -13.40 -4.11
N TYR A 114 -11.72 -12.77 -2.93
CA TYR A 114 -11.41 -13.43 -1.65
C TYR A 114 -12.67 -13.64 -0.79
N PHE A 115 -13.01 -14.90 -0.54
CA PHE A 115 -14.09 -15.28 0.36
C PHE A 115 -13.58 -15.45 1.80
N LYS A 116 -13.86 -14.47 2.65
CA LYS A 116 -13.43 -14.49 4.05
C LYS A 116 -14.16 -15.54 4.89
N SER A 117 -15.48 -15.64 4.76
CA SER A 117 -16.29 -16.63 5.47
C SER A 117 -17.64 -16.83 4.79
N ILE A 118 -18.16 -18.06 4.79
CA ILE A 118 -19.51 -18.37 4.33
C ILE A 118 -20.27 -18.95 5.51
N ARG A 119 -21.44 -18.39 5.83
CA ARG A 119 -22.27 -18.79 6.97
C ARG A 119 -23.71 -18.96 6.53
N LEU A 120 -24.37 -19.98 7.05
CA LEU A 120 -25.81 -20.09 6.98
C LEU A 120 -26.43 -19.03 7.90
N LEU A 121 -27.38 -18.26 7.38
CA LEU A 121 -28.17 -17.34 8.21
C LEU A 121 -29.43 -18.08 8.61
N GLU A 122 -29.60 -18.32 9.91
CA GLU A 122 -30.88 -18.70 10.47
C GLU A 122 -31.81 -17.51 10.25
N THR A 123 -32.67 -17.64 9.24
CA THR A 123 -33.69 -16.64 8.95
C THR A 123 -34.72 -16.78 10.07
N ASP A 124 -34.61 -15.92 11.09
CA ASP A 124 -35.75 -15.58 11.90
C ASP A 124 -36.80 -15.00 10.93
N PRO A 125 -37.97 -15.63 10.76
CA PRO A 125 -39.02 -15.08 9.91
C PRO A 125 -39.53 -13.78 10.56
N GLN A 126 -39.08 -12.64 10.02
CA GLN A 126 -39.72 -11.33 10.21
C GLN A 126 -40.89 -11.19 9.25
#